data_AF-A0A928JKS5-F1
#
_entry.id   AF-A0A928JKS5-F1
#
_cell.length_a   1.000
_cell.length_b   1.000
_cell.length_c   1.000
_cell.angle_alpha   90.00
_cell.angle_beta   90.00
_cell.angle_gamma   90.00
#
_symmetry.space_group_name_H-M   'P 1'
#
loop_
_entity.id
_entity.type
_entity.pdbx_description
1 polymer ?
#
loop_
_entity_poly.entity_id
_entity_poly.type
_entity_poly.pdbx_seq_one_letter_code
_entity_poly.pdbx_strand_id
1 'polypeptide(L)'
;MPLVAAKCTQCGSNLQVDSSKEATICPYCGTPFITEKAINNYKVEIGSVVVEGVSVETKLNNAETFFKLHGDTDKARELFEEVCDTAPADWRGWWGLARIATEEFGLYTLGEKKLQLVEKNVERAFNCVRGVDPDTLRSLETQWNDYMSKVKEWRGENQATIDTLKAEREQLQSQLD
;
A
#
# COMPACT_ATOMS: atom_id res chain seq x y z
N MET A 1 36.80 -36.31 4.41
CA MET A 1 35.93 -35.17 4.02
C MET A 1 34.58 -35.39 4.70
N PRO A 2 34.06 -34.48 5.54
CA PRO A 2 32.80 -34.68 6.23
C PRO A 2 31.63 -34.26 5.32
N LEU A 3 30.86 -35.26 4.89
CA LEU A 3 29.56 -35.08 4.26
C LEU A 3 28.54 -34.75 5.35
N VAL A 4 27.77 -33.69 5.16
CA VAL A 4 26.75 -33.25 6.11
C VAL A 4 25.37 -33.53 5.51
N ALA A 5 24.49 -34.10 6.31
CA ALA A 5 23.09 -34.28 5.93
C ALA A 5 22.39 -32.92 5.99
N ALA A 6 21.82 -32.48 4.86
CA ALA A 6 21.06 -31.25 4.74
C ALA A 6 19.70 -31.55 4.10
N LYS A 7 18.70 -30.69 4.32
CA LYS A 7 17.39 -30.82 3.68
C LYS A 7 17.22 -29.70 2.67
N CYS A 8 16.83 -30.04 1.44
CA CYS A 8 16.56 -29.02 0.43
C CYS A 8 15.40 -28.13 0.88
N THR A 9 15.60 -26.82 0.94
CA THR A 9 14.57 -25.85 1.33
C THR A 9 13.45 -25.70 0.30
N GLN A 10 13.69 -26.14 -0.94
CA GLN A 10 12.72 -26.01 -2.04
C GLN A 10 11.86 -27.25 -2.23
N CYS A 11 12.44 -28.45 -2.25
CA CYS A 11 11.68 -29.69 -2.45
C CYS A 11 11.58 -30.60 -1.21
N GLY A 12 12.29 -30.27 -0.12
CA GLY A 12 12.27 -31.05 1.11
C GLY A 12 13.05 -32.37 1.08
N SER A 13 13.74 -32.70 -0.02
CA SER A 13 14.55 -33.92 -0.12
C SER A 13 15.78 -33.86 0.80
N ASN A 14 16.16 -35.02 1.35
CA ASN A 14 17.40 -35.16 2.11
C ASN A 14 18.60 -35.22 1.15
N LEU A 15 19.55 -34.32 1.34
CA LEU A 15 20.78 -34.15 0.59
C LEU A 15 21.97 -34.53 1.45
N GLN A 16 23.00 -35.11 0.83
CA GLN A 16 24.33 -35.20 1.44
C GLN A 16 25.21 -34.20 0.72
N VAL A 17 25.60 -33.15 1.44
CA VAL A 17 26.35 -32.03 0.86
C VAL A 17 27.75 -31.99 1.45
N ASP A 18 28.71 -31.62 0.60
CA ASP A 18 30.09 -31.45 1.03
C ASP A 18 30.23 -30.12 1.78
N SER A 19 30.59 -30.19 3.06
CA SER A 19 30.76 -29.02 3.94
C SER A 19 31.91 -28.09 3.54
N SER A 20 32.69 -28.44 2.51
CA SER A 20 33.72 -27.60 1.91
C SER A 20 33.24 -26.77 0.71
N LYS A 21 32.05 -27.06 0.16
CA LYS A 21 31.50 -26.35 -1.01
C LYS A 21 30.39 -25.40 -0.58
N GLU A 22 30.47 -24.14 -1.01
CA GLU A 22 29.53 -23.08 -0.61
C GLU A 22 28.14 -23.22 -1.25
N ALA A 23 28.07 -23.85 -2.43
CA ALA A 23 26.83 -24.18 -3.10
C ALA A 23 26.92 -25.52 -3.82
N THR A 24 25.81 -26.24 -3.88
CA THR A 24 25.65 -27.48 -4.63
C THR A 24 24.29 -27.51 -5.30
N ILE A 25 24.14 -28.20 -6.43
CA ILE A 25 22.85 -28.31 -7.10
C ILE A 25 22.10 -29.52 -6.56
N CYS A 26 20.85 -29.34 -6.14
CA CYS A 26 20.00 -30.43 -5.71
C CYS A 26 19.78 -31.40 -6.89
N PRO A 27 20.18 -32.68 -6.79
CA PRO A 27 20.01 -33.64 -7.87
C PRO A 27 18.54 -34.02 -8.11
N TYR A 28 17.64 -33.71 -7.18
CA TYR A 28 16.22 -34.06 -7.26
C TYR A 28 15.38 -32.98 -7.95
N CYS A 29 15.65 -31.70 -7.72
CA CYS A 29 14.87 -30.59 -8.28
C CYS A 29 15.68 -29.63 -9.17
N GLY A 30 17.01 -29.82 -9.28
CA GLY A 30 17.89 -28.99 -10.09
C GLY A 30 18.17 -27.60 -9.50
N THR A 31 17.63 -27.26 -8.33
CA THR A 31 17.82 -25.94 -7.72
C THR A 31 19.16 -25.85 -6.99
N PRO A 32 19.92 -24.76 -7.15
CA PRO A 32 21.13 -24.52 -6.36
C PRO A 32 20.79 -24.36 -4.87
N PHE A 33 21.45 -25.15 -4.04
CA PHE A 33 21.37 -25.21 -2.59
C PHE A 33 22.67 -24.68 -2.01
N ILE A 34 22.58 -23.61 -1.21
CA ILE A 34 23.73 -22.97 -0.55
C ILE A 34 23.93 -23.67 0.80
N THR A 35 25.13 -24.16 1.07
CA THR A 35 25.44 -24.82 2.36
C THR A 35 25.56 -23.75 3.46
N GLU A 36 25.20 -24.07 4.70
CA GLU A 36 25.05 -23.13 5.82
C GLU A 36 26.27 -22.22 6.09
N LYS A 37 27.46 -22.54 5.55
CA LYS A 37 28.64 -21.67 5.62
C LYS A 37 28.52 -20.38 4.83
N ALA A 38 27.64 -20.28 3.83
CA ALA A 38 27.43 -19.04 3.07
C ALA A 38 26.37 -18.10 3.68
N ILE A 39 25.87 -18.39 4.89
CA ILE A 39 25.02 -17.46 5.65
C ILE A 39 25.84 -16.35 6.33
N ASN A 40 27.17 -16.46 6.39
CA ASN A 40 28.02 -15.52 7.13
C ASN A 40 28.45 -14.24 6.39
N ASN A 41 28.01 -14.02 5.14
CA ASN A 41 28.30 -12.77 4.40
C ASN A 41 27.07 -11.92 4.07
N TYR A 42 25.86 -12.33 4.48
CA TYR A 42 24.72 -11.42 4.52
C TYR A 42 24.69 -10.77 5.90
N LYS A 43 25.56 -9.77 6.07
CA LYS A 43 25.47 -8.81 7.18
C LYS A 43 24.19 -7.99 6.93
N VAL A 44 23.04 -8.56 7.28
CA VAL A 44 21.96 -7.72 7.80
C VAL A 44 22.50 -7.28 9.15
N GLU A 45 22.83 -6.01 9.28
CA GLU A 45 22.99 -5.42 10.59
C GLU A 45 21.62 -5.49 11.29
N ILE A 46 21.31 -6.63 11.92
CA ILE A 46 20.38 -6.66 13.04
C ILE A 46 21.18 -6.13 14.24
N GLY A 47 21.52 -4.85 14.17
CA GLY A 47 22.02 -4.11 15.31
C GLY A 47 20.87 -4.01 16.32
N SER A 48 21.03 -4.63 17.48
CA SER A 48 20.17 -4.53 18.66
C SER A 48 18.66 -4.74 18.38
N VAL A 49 18.10 -5.87 18.80
CA VAL A 49 16.64 -5.96 18.96
C VAL A 49 16.24 -5.03 20.09
N VAL A 50 15.98 -3.79 19.71
CA VAL A 50 15.03 -2.92 20.41
C VAL A 50 13.70 -3.17 19.69
N VAL A 51 12.68 -3.60 20.41
CA VAL A 51 11.30 -3.60 19.88
C VAL A 51 10.84 -2.15 19.85
N GLU A 52 11.39 -1.39 18.91
CA GLU A 52 10.96 -0.04 18.55
C GLU A 52 10.09 -0.17 17.29
N GLY A 53 8.96 0.55 17.27
CA GLY A 53 7.83 0.29 16.38
C GLY A 53 8.18 0.12 14.89
N VAL A 54 7.31 -0.61 14.18
CA VAL A 54 7.42 -0.81 12.73
C VAL A 54 7.66 0.54 12.02
N SER A 55 8.73 0.61 11.23
CA SER A 55 9.10 1.85 10.52
C SER A 55 7.97 2.35 9.61
N VAL A 56 7.88 3.66 9.41
CA VAL A 56 6.90 4.28 8.50
C VAL A 56 6.98 3.67 7.09
N GLU A 57 8.20 3.42 6.61
CA GLU A 57 8.44 2.81 5.30
C GLU A 57 7.88 1.38 5.22
N THR A 58 8.07 0.57 6.26
CA THR A 58 7.48 -0.77 6.33
C THR A 58 5.95 -0.71 6.35
N LYS A 59 5.36 0.23 7.10
CA LYS A 59 3.89 0.41 7.15
C LYS A 59 3.33 0.79 5.77
N LEU A 60 3.97 1.72 5.08
CA LEU A 60 3.56 2.13 3.73
C LEU A 60 3.67 0.98 2.72
N ASN A 61 4.75 0.20 2.76
CA ASN A 61 4.90 -0.97 1.90
C ASN A 61 3.84 -2.04 2.18
N ASN A 62 3.49 -2.24 3.46
CA ASN A 62 2.40 -3.14 3.84
C ASN A 62 1.04 -2.61 3.36
N ALA A 63 0.79 -1.31 3.49
CA ALA A 63 -0.44 -0.66 3.05
C ALA A 63 -0.63 -0.80 1.53
N GLU A 64 0.42 -0.54 0.74
CA GLU A 64 0.42 -0.75 -0.72
C GLU A 64 0.20 -2.22 -1.08
N THR A 65 0.79 -3.16 -0.33
CA THR A 65 0.61 -4.60 -0.55
C THR A 65 -0.83 -5.02 -0.32
N PHE A 66 -1.42 -4.63 0.81
CA PHE A 66 -2.83 -4.91 1.08
C PHE A 66 -3.75 -4.30 0.03
N PHE A 67 -3.47 -3.07 -0.37
CA PHE A 67 -4.29 -2.37 -1.35
C PHE A 67 -4.21 -2.98 -2.75
N LYS A 68 -2.99 -3.12 -3.29
CA LYS A 68 -2.77 -3.51 -4.70
C LYS A 68 -2.75 -5.01 -4.94
N LEU A 69 -2.17 -5.79 -4.02
CA LEU A 69 -1.97 -7.23 -4.23
C LEU A 69 -3.09 -8.07 -3.61
N HIS A 70 -3.68 -7.61 -2.51
CA HIS A 70 -4.71 -8.37 -1.80
C HIS A 70 -6.12 -7.78 -1.97
N GLY A 71 -6.24 -6.52 -2.41
CA GLY A 71 -7.53 -5.82 -2.45
C GLY A 71 -8.15 -5.61 -1.07
N ASP A 72 -7.38 -5.80 0.00
CA ASP A 72 -7.82 -5.66 1.39
C ASP A 72 -7.77 -4.18 1.79
N THR A 73 -8.80 -3.44 1.35
CA THR A 73 -8.87 -1.98 1.52
C THR A 73 -8.99 -1.55 2.98
N ASP A 74 -9.53 -2.40 3.86
CA ASP A 74 -9.70 -2.07 5.27
C ASP A 74 -8.35 -2.12 6.01
N LYS A 75 -7.54 -3.16 5.80
CA LYS A 75 -6.18 -3.21 6.36
C LYS A 75 -5.26 -2.17 5.76
N ALA A 76 -5.38 -1.92 4.46
CA ALA A 76 -4.62 -0.84 3.82
C ALA A 76 -4.96 0.52 4.43
N ARG A 77 -6.26 0.78 4.69
CA ARG A 77 -6.73 2.02 5.33
C ARG A 77 -6.17 2.15 6.74
N GLU A 78 -6.25 1.12 7.56
CA GLU A 78 -5.71 1.11 8.93
C GLU A 78 -4.23 1.52 8.96
N LEU A 79 -3.42 0.96 8.05
CA LEU A 79 -2.00 1.29 7.96
C LEU A 79 -1.74 2.72 7.47
N PHE A 80 -2.50 3.22 6.50
CA PHE A 80 -2.37 4.62 6.07
C PHE A 80 -2.84 5.60 7.15
N GLU A 81 -3.90 5.29 7.90
CA GLU A 81 -4.35 6.06 9.07
C GLU A 81 -3.27 6.10 10.15
N GLU A 82 -2.65 4.95 10.45
CA GLU A 82 -1.53 4.90 11.40
C GLU A 82 -0.34 5.76 10.94
N VAL A 83 -0.04 5.78 9.63
CA VAL A 83 1.00 6.68 9.08
C VAL A 83 0.60 8.15 9.25
N CYS A 84 -0.66 8.51 8.99
CA CYS A 84 -1.16 9.88 9.22
C CYS A 84 -1.01 10.32 10.68
N ASP A 85 -1.22 9.42 11.63
CA ASP A 85 -1.15 9.71 13.06
C ASP A 85 0.29 9.74 13.60
N THR A 86 1.14 8.83 13.12
CA THR A 86 2.52 8.67 13.62
C THR A 86 3.56 9.48 12.85
N ALA A 87 3.27 9.81 11.58
CA ALA A 87 4.13 10.58 10.69
C ALA A 87 3.29 11.58 9.86
N PRO A 88 2.64 12.58 10.50
CA PRO A 88 1.71 13.49 9.82
C PRO A 88 2.36 14.36 8.72
N ALA A 89 3.69 14.48 8.72
CA ALA A 89 4.46 15.16 7.68
C ALA A 89 4.71 14.29 6.44
N ASP A 90 4.42 12.98 6.48
CA ASP A 90 4.53 12.09 5.33
C ASP A 90 3.24 12.16 4.51
N TRP A 91 3.35 12.67 3.29
CA TRP A 91 2.23 12.86 2.38
C TRP A 91 1.58 11.53 1.95
N ARG A 92 2.34 10.42 1.99
CA ARG A 92 1.93 9.11 1.45
C ARG A 92 0.77 8.51 2.21
N GLY A 93 0.67 8.77 3.53
CA GLY A 93 -0.48 8.38 4.34
C GLY A 93 -1.77 9.04 3.83
N TRP A 94 -1.76 10.36 3.75
CA TRP A 94 -2.91 11.14 3.29
C TRP A 94 -3.32 10.79 1.85
N TRP A 95 -2.33 10.65 0.95
CA TRP A 95 -2.57 10.27 -0.43
C TRP A 95 -3.10 8.84 -0.58
N GLY A 96 -2.60 7.90 0.23
CA GLY A 96 -3.09 6.53 0.28
C GLY A 96 -4.57 6.47 0.65
N LEU A 97 -5.01 7.25 1.64
CA LEU A 97 -6.44 7.34 2.01
C LEU A 97 -7.30 7.92 0.88
N ALA A 98 -6.80 8.93 0.16
CA ALA A 98 -7.48 9.47 -1.02
C ALA A 98 -7.61 8.41 -2.13
N ARG A 99 -6.54 7.64 -2.39
CA ARG A 99 -6.54 6.55 -3.38
C ARG A 99 -7.50 5.43 -3.01
N ILE A 100 -7.56 5.02 -1.74
CA ILE A 100 -8.52 4.00 -1.29
C ILE A 100 -9.96 4.48 -1.49
N ALA A 101 -10.27 5.70 -1.04
CA ALA A 101 -11.63 6.22 -1.09
C ALA A 101 -12.16 6.45 -2.52
N THR A 102 -11.25 6.66 -3.48
CA THR A 102 -11.55 6.92 -4.89
C THR A 102 -11.30 5.73 -5.80
N GLU A 103 -10.93 4.56 -5.25
CA GLU A 103 -10.52 3.38 -6.02
C GLU A 103 -9.46 3.72 -7.08
N GLU A 104 -8.29 4.19 -6.63
CA GLU A 104 -7.19 4.67 -7.49
C GLU A 104 -7.61 5.80 -8.42
N PHE A 105 -8.42 6.75 -7.91
CA PHE A 105 -8.98 7.86 -8.69
C PHE A 105 -9.83 7.39 -9.88
N GLY A 106 -10.47 6.23 -9.77
CA GLY A 106 -11.39 5.68 -10.78
C GLY A 106 -12.87 5.86 -10.44
N LEU A 107 -13.23 6.12 -9.18
CA LEU A 107 -14.60 6.24 -8.72
C LEU A 107 -15.09 7.69 -8.77
N TYR A 108 -16.03 8.00 -9.67
CA TYR A 108 -16.58 9.36 -9.85
C TYR A 108 -17.91 9.60 -9.13
N THR A 109 -18.54 8.53 -8.65
CA THR A 109 -19.88 8.54 -8.03
C THR A 109 -19.86 8.89 -6.53
N LEU A 110 -18.69 9.29 -5.98
CA LEU A 110 -18.57 9.65 -4.56
C LEU A 110 -19.58 10.74 -4.19
N GLY A 111 -20.36 10.44 -3.15
CA GLY A 111 -21.22 11.42 -2.49
C GLY A 111 -20.40 12.58 -1.91
N GLU A 112 -21.03 13.75 -1.83
CA GLU A 112 -20.39 15.02 -1.43
C GLU A 112 -19.58 14.93 -0.13
N LYS A 113 -20.14 14.32 0.92
CA LYS A 113 -19.43 14.15 2.20
C LYS A 113 -18.15 13.32 2.07
N LYS A 114 -18.16 12.27 1.25
CA LYS A 114 -16.98 11.43 1.02
C LYS A 114 -15.96 12.18 0.16
N LEU A 115 -16.41 12.89 -0.87
CA LEU A 115 -15.53 13.70 -1.71
C LEU A 115 -14.83 14.81 -0.92
N GLN A 116 -15.53 15.50 -0.01
CA GLN A 116 -14.93 16.49 0.90
C GLN A 116 -13.84 15.89 1.79
N LEU A 117 -14.01 14.64 2.25
CA LEU A 117 -12.98 13.94 3.02
C LEU A 117 -11.75 13.62 2.16
N VAL A 118 -11.96 13.21 0.91
CA VAL A 118 -10.88 12.98 -0.07
C VAL A 118 -10.13 14.29 -0.33
N GLU A 119 -10.83 15.38 -0.62
CA GLU A 119 -10.26 16.71 -0.84
C GLU A 119 -9.37 17.14 0.34
N LYS A 120 -9.84 16.94 1.57
CA LYS A 120 -9.08 17.25 2.78
C LYS A 120 -7.79 16.44 2.88
N ASN A 121 -7.83 15.15 2.54
CA ASN A 121 -6.64 14.30 2.54
C ASN A 121 -5.66 14.72 1.44
N VAL A 122 -6.15 15.04 0.24
CA VAL A 122 -5.33 15.56 -0.86
C VAL A 122 -4.65 16.87 -0.48
N GLU A 123 -5.38 17.82 0.12
CA GLU A 123 -4.83 19.09 0.56
C GLU A 123 -3.72 18.90 1.61
N ARG A 124 -3.92 17.98 2.57
CA ARG A 124 -2.89 17.60 3.55
C ARG A 124 -1.65 17.05 2.86
N ALA A 125 -1.82 16.13 1.89
CA ALA A 125 -0.71 15.60 1.11
C ALA A 125 0.05 16.71 0.37
N PHE A 126 -0.64 17.63 -0.31
CA PHE A 126 0.00 18.76 -0.99
C PHE A 126 0.78 19.65 -0.03
N ASN A 127 0.22 19.95 1.14
CA ASN A 127 0.88 20.79 2.13
C ASN A 127 2.15 20.15 2.71
N CYS A 128 2.20 18.81 2.84
CA CYS A 128 3.40 18.08 3.25
C CYS A 128 4.55 18.16 2.22
N VAL A 129 4.22 18.26 0.93
CA VAL A 129 5.21 18.24 -0.16
C VAL A 129 5.61 19.65 -0.62
N ARG A 130 4.74 20.64 -0.40
CA ARG A 130 4.91 22.01 -0.87
C ARG A 130 6.21 22.63 -0.38
N GLY A 131 7.06 23.03 -1.32
CA GLY A 131 8.37 23.64 -1.04
C GLY A 131 9.47 22.64 -0.64
N VAL A 132 9.15 21.34 -0.55
CA VAL A 132 10.12 20.26 -0.24
C VAL A 132 10.50 19.53 -1.53
N ASP A 133 9.51 19.04 -2.28
CA ASP A 133 9.71 18.29 -3.53
C ASP A 133 8.73 18.76 -4.62
N PRO A 134 9.14 19.73 -5.47
CA PRO A 134 8.26 20.29 -6.51
C PRO A 134 7.83 19.28 -7.58
N ASP A 135 8.62 18.25 -7.85
CA ASP A 135 8.30 17.25 -8.88
C ASP A 135 7.24 16.27 -8.38
N THR A 136 7.37 15.82 -7.13
CA THR A 136 6.32 15.05 -6.46
C THR A 136 5.04 15.87 -6.38
N LEU A 137 5.09 17.13 -5.92
CA LEU A 137 3.89 17.97 -5.85
C LEU A 137 3.18 18.09 -7.20
N ARG A 138 3.93 18.37 -8.27
CA ARG A 138 3.38 18.48 -9.64
C ARG A 138 2.72 17.18 -10.10
N SER A 139 3.33 16.03 -9.79
CA SER A 139 2.76 14.72 -10.11
C SER A 139 1.41 14.52 -9.42
N LEU A 140 1.33 14.81 -8.11
CA LEU A 140 0.09 14.67 -7.34
C LEU A 140 -0.99 15.64 -7.81
N GLU A 141 -0.64 16.90 -8.06
CA GLU A 141 -1.57 17.91 -8.60
C GLU A 141 -2.12 17.50 -9.96
N THR A 142 -1.28 16.94 -10.84
CA THR A 142 -1.70 16.47 -12.16
C THR A 142 -2.71 15.32 -12.04
N GLN A 143 -2.44 14.32 -11.20
CA GLN A 143 -3.35 13.20 -10.98
C GLN A 143 -4.69 13.66 -10.37
N TRP A 144 -4.64 14.54 -9.36
CA TRP A 144 -5.85 15.05 -8.71
C TRP A 144 -6.70 15.92 -9.65
N ASN A 145 -6.07 16.78 -10.44
CA ASN A 145 -6.79 17.66 -11.38
C ASN A 145 -7.46 16.86 -12.50
N ASP A 146 -6.79 15.82 -13.04
CA ASP A 146 -7.40 14.90 -14.01
C ASP A 146 -8.64 14.20 -13.41
N TYR A 147 -8.51 13.66 -12.20
CA TYR A 147 -9.62 13.05 -11.48
C TYR A 147 -10.79 14.01 -11.29
N MET A 148 -10.55 15.22 -10.79
CA MET A 148 -11.60 16.20 -10.52
C MET A 148 -12.27 16.70 -11.80
N SER A 149 -11.54 16.77 -12.92
CA SER A 149 -12.14 17.05 -14.23
C SER A 149 -13.17 15.98 -14.60
N LYS A 150 -12.84 14.69 -14.44
CA LYS A 150 -13.74 13.56 -14.73
C LYS A 150 -14.93 13.50 -13.76
N VAL A 151 -14.72 13.79 -12.48
CA VAL A 151 -15.81 13.91 -11.50
C VAL A 151 -16.79 15.01 -11.91
N LYS A 152 -16.28 16.16 -12.35
CA LYS A 152 -17.12 17.28 -12.79
C LYS A 152 -17.91 16.95 -14.06
N GLU A 153 -17.27 16.31 -15.03
CA GLU A 153 -17.91 15.82 -16.25
C GLU A 153 -19.04 14.83 -15.91
N TRP A 154 -18.73 13.79 -15.13
CA TRP A 154 -19.72 12.79 -14.71
C TRP A 154 -20.91 13.42 -13.97
N ARG A 155 -20.66 14.36 -13.04
CA ARG A 155 -21.73 15.06 -12.31
C ARG A 155 -22.59 15.91 -13.24
N GLY A 156 -21.99 16.59 -14.22
CA GLY A 156 -22.72 17.37 -15.21
C GLY A 156 -23.67 16.51 -16.03
N GLU A 157 -23.21 15.35 -16.49
CA GLU A 157 -24.02 14.39 -17.26
C GLU A 157 -25.13 13.73 -16.43
N ASN A 158 -24.90 13.54 -15.13
CA ASN A 158 -25.80 12.77 -14.25
C ASN A 158 -26.58 13.66 -13.26
N GLN A 159 -26.56 14.98 -13.42
CA GLN A 159 -27.13 15.93 -12.45
C GLN A 159 -28.62 15.68 -12.17
N ALA A 160 -29.42 15.47 -13.21
CA ALA A 160 -30.86 15.19 -13.06
C ALA A 160 -31.14 13.89 -12.26
N THR A 161 -30.35 12.85 -12.50
CA THR A 161 -30.43 11.58 -11.76
C THR A 161 -30.04 11.79 -10.30
N ILE A 162 -28.98 12.55 -10.03
CA ILE A 162 -28.52 12.87 -8.67
C ILE A 162 -29.59 13.64 -7.91
N ASP A 163 -30.21 14.64 -8.53
CA ASP A 163 -31.27 15.45 -7.90
C ASP A 163 -32.51 14.61 -7.58
N THR A 164 -32.86 13.68 -8.47
CA THR A 164 -33.94 12.71 -8.23
C THR A 164 -33.63 11.81 -7.01
N LEU A 165 -32.44 11.21 -6.96
CA LEU A 165 -32.02 10.34 -5.85
C LEU A 165 -31.95 11.10 -4.52
N LYS A 166 -31.56 12.38 -4.53
CA LYS A 166 -31.56 13.24 -3.34
C LYS A 166 -32.98 13.48 -2.83
N ALA A 167 -33.91 13.82 -3.72
CA ALA A 167 -35.31 14.04 -3.38
C ALA A 167 -35.96 12.77 -2.81
N GLU A 168 -35.70 11.60 -3.42
CA GLU A 168 -36.17 10.30 -2.91
C GLU A 168 -35.60 10.00 -1.51
N ARG A 169 -34.30 10.26 -1.28
CA ARG A 169 -33.69 10.06 0.04
C ARG A 169 -34.32 10.95 1.11
N GLU A 170 -34.60 12.21 0.79
CA GLU A 170 -35.26 13.15 1.71
C GLU A 170 -36.70 12.72 2.04
N GLN A 171 -37.44 12.21 1.06
CA GLN A 171 -38.77 11.64 1.26
C GLN A 171 -38.74 10.37 2.13
N LEU A 172 -37.76 9.48 1.93
CA LEU A 172 -37.61 8.30 2.77
C LEU A 172 -37.19 8.65 4.20
N GLN A 173 -36.31 9.64 4.36
CA GLN A 173 -35.86 10.11 5.67
C GLN A 173 -37.03 10.67 6.50
N SER A 174 -37.91 11.47 5.87
CA SER A 174 -39.09 12.03 6.54
C SER A 174 -40.19 11.01 6.87
N GLN A 175 -40.13 9.80 6.30
CA GLN A 175 -41.01 8.68 6.65
C GLN A 175 -40.49 7.85 7.84
N LEU A 176 -39.22 8.01 8.19
CA LEU A 176 -38.56 7.29 9.29
C LEU A 176 -38.53 8.11 10.60
N ASP A 177 -38.78 9.42 10.53
CA ASP A 177 -38.90 10.35 11.66
C ASP A 177 -40.36 10.48 12.14
#